data_AF-A0A9W8WH08-F1
#
_entry.id   AF-A0A9W8WH08-F1
#
_cell.length_a   1.000
_cell.length_b   1.000
_cell.length_c   1.000
_cell.angle_alpha   90.00
_cell.angle_beta   90.00
_cell.angle_gamma   90.00
#
_symmetry.space_group_name_H-M   'P 1'
#
loop_
_entity.id
_entity.type
_entity.pdbx_description
1 polymer ?
#
loop_
_entity_poly.entity_id
_entity_poly.type
_entity_poly.pdbx_seq_one_letter_code
_entity_poly.pdbx_strand_id
1 'polypeptide(L)'
;MNGAKMNQILDIGGGDVQSYNKALLQKKLFWSQGPFTTLAGHVQRVLPTSIIYGDKGLELWASITHLPSYYQTRGEAALLVENSRELATWIRKDSVLIDLGCGDIRKLTPLLEELDRSQKPVLYRPLDLSRKSIERAIEQTKISLLPCISVTGLWGTFEDGVDWANRNCGDRPKIFLSLGSMLGNDHFEDAVARLKWLRSTGLRNQDDRILLTMDGTKDLEKICKSYDDAEGLFTQMIRQGFENSNHVLGDNWYRQEDWILVRRHTRNPTMHRFVLQAKHTIQGPVKDVTLCQGDEIDCYEGFKYGPEEMAKQFKAAGIREYARWKGPHDDICTL
;
A
#
# COMPACT_ATOMS: atom_id res chain seq x y z
N MET A 1 37.94 -5.18 -7.21
CA MET A 1 37.15 -6.36 -6.81
C MET A 1 35.68 -6.02 -7.06
N ASN A 2 35.15 -6.44 -8.21
CA ASN A 2 33.76 -6.18 -8.61
C ASN A 2 32.86 -7.24 -7.96
N GLY A 3 32.42 -6.95 -6.73
CA GLY A 3 31.54 -7.82 -5.95
C GLY A 3 30.09 -7.69 -6.39
N ALA A 4 29.61 -8.75 -7.06
CA ALA A 4 28.23 -9.22 -7.16
C ALA A 4 27.09 -8.17 -7.16
N LYS A 5 26.60 -7.83 -8.36
CA LYS A 5 25.22 -7.33 -8.57
C LYS A 5 24.25 -8.46 -8.21
N MET A 6 23.99 -8.68 -6.92
CA MET A 6 23.08 -9.74 -6.50
C MET A 6 21.63 -9.28 -6.63
N ASN A 7 20.95 -9.77 -7.66
CA ASN A 7 19.48 -9.82 -7.75
C ASN A 7 18.95 -10.85 -6.72
N GLN A 8 19.26 -10.65 -5.45
CA GLN A 8 18.84 -11.51 -4.36
C GLN A 8 17.54 -10.97 -3.76
N ILE A 9 16.64 -11.88 -3.42
CA ILE A 9 15.47 -11.59 -2.61
C ILE A 9 15.71 -12.21 -1.23
N LEU A 10 15.70 -11.37 -0.21
CA LEU A 10 15.84 -11.77 1.19
C LEU A 10 14.45 -12.04 1.77
N ASP A 11 14.23 -13.22 2.34
CA ASP A 11 13.07 -13.46 3.19
C ASP A 11 13.35 -12.81 4.56
N ILE A 12 12.71 -11.69 4.82
CA ILE A 12 12.87 -10.92 6.04
C ILE A 12 11.70 -11.11 7.02
N GLY A 13 10.58 -11.65 6.54
CA GLY A 13 9.42 -12.03 7.35
C GLY A 13 9.47 -13.47 7.88
N GLY A 14 10.50 -14.24 7.52
CA GLY A 14 10.73 -15.60 8.02
C GLY A 14 9.69 -16.62 7.55
N GLY A 15 9.06 -16.39 6.40
CA GLY A 15 7.97 -17.23 5.87
C GLY A 15 6.65 -17.15 6.65
N ASP A 16 6.51 -16.25 7.63
CA ASP A 16 5.38 -16.21 8.57
C ASP A 16 4.18 -15.36 8.11
N VAL A 17 4.19 -14.86 6.87
CA VAL A 17 3.13 -14.01 6.31
C VAL A 17 1.74 -14.65 6.44
N GLN A 18 1.65 -15.98 6.33
CA GLN A 18 0.40 -16.73 6.49
C GLN A 18 -0.14 -16.71 7.92
N SER A 19 0.71 -16.94 8.93
CA SER A 19 0.28 -16.88 10.33
C SER A 19 -0.10 -15.46 10.74
N TYR A 20 0.67 -14.47 10.27
CA TYR A 20 0.34 -13.05 10.43
C TYR A 20 -1.05 -12.72 9.87
N ASN A 21 -1.33 -13.14 8.64
CA ASN A 21 -2.62 -12.95 7.98
C ASN A 21 -3.77 -13.66 8.71
N LYS A 22 -3.54 -14.89 9.21
CA LYS A 22 -4.52 -15.62 10.00
C LYS A 22 -4.86 -14.90 11.31
N ALA A 23 -3.85 -14.42 12.04
CA ALA A 23 -4.04 -13.66 13.27
C ALA A 23 -4.80 -12.34 13.01
N LEU A 24 -4.48 -11.64 11.91
CA LEU A 24 -5.20 -10.44 11.49
C LEU A 24 -6.66 -10.70 11.15
N LEU A 25 -6.97 -11.77 10.41
CA LEU A 25 -8.35 -12.17 10.10
C LEU A 25 -9.15 -12.42 11.37
N GLN A 26 -8.61 -13.20 12.30
CA GLN A 26 -9.26 -13.48 13.58
C GLN A 26 -9.51 -12.19 14.38
N LYS A 27 -8.56 -11.26 14.38
CA LYS A 27 -8.65 -9.99 15.12
C LYS A 27 -9.60 -8.96 14.50
N LYS A 28 -9.59 -8.80 13.17
CA LYS A 28 -10.32 -7.72 12.49
C LYS A 28 -11.69 -8.14 11.93
N LEU A 29 -11.85 -9.41 11.58
CA LEU A 29 -13.04 -9.90 10.89
C LEU A 29 -13.97 -10.70 11.82
N PHE A 30 -13.39 -11.51 12.70
CA PHE A 30 -14.16 -12.46 13.53
C PHE A 30 -14.04 -12.23 15.04
N TRP A 31 -13.46 -11.12 15.47
CA TRP A 31 -13.32 -10.85 16.88
C TRP A 31 -14.67 -10.40 17.47
N SER A 32 -15.11 -11.08 18.53
CA SER A 32 -16.44 -10.89 19.13
C SER A 32 -16.52 -9.78 20.19
N GLN A 33 -15.39 -9.25 20.70
CA GLN A 33 -15.34 -8.27 21.80
C GLN A 33 -14.28 -7.16 21.61
N GLY A 34 -14.23 -6.52 20.44
CA GLY A 34 -13.15 -5.59 20.06
C GLY A 34 -13.62 -4.12 20.01
N PRO A 35 -12.70 -3.14 20.06
CA PRO A 35 -13.00 -1.72 20.29
C PRO A 35 -13.75 -1.02 19.14
N PHE A 36 -14.02 -1.71 18.03
CA PHE A 36 -14.60 -1.13 16.81
C PHE A 36 -16.14 -1.17 16.84
N THR A 37 -16.74 -0.78 17.96
CA THR A 37 -18.17 -0.46 18.00
C THR A 37 -18.37 0.88 17.31
N THR A 38 -19.16 0.90 16.24
CA THR A 38 -19.68 2.15 15.65
C THR A 38 -20.47 2.94 16.71
N LEU A 39 -20.72 4.23 16.47
CA LEU A 39 -21.55 5.08 17.35
C LEU A 39 -22.96 4.51 17.60
N ALA A 40 -23.42 3.55 16.78
CA ALA A 40 -24.68 2.83 16.92
C ALA A 40 -24.57 1.48 17.68
N GLY A 41 -23.39 1.13 18.21
CA GLY A 41 -23.17 -0.09 19.00
C GLY A 41 -22.90 -1.37 18.18
N HIS A 42 -22.75 -1.28 16.85
CA HIS A 42 -22.42 -2.43 16.00
C HIS A 42 -20.92 -2.63 15.88
N VAL A 43 -20.45 -3.88 16.03
CA VAL A 43 -19.05 -4.28 15.76
C VAL A 43 -18.76 -4.14 14.26
N GLN A 44 -17.89 -3.20 13.88
CA GLN A 44 -17.42 -3.02 12.52
C GLN A 44 -16.39 -4.12 12.20
N ARG A 45 -16.75 -4.99 11.25
CA ARG A 45 -15.89 -6.07 10.78
C ARG A 45 -15.14 -5.62 9.56
N VAL A 46 -13.85 -5.94 9.48
CA VAL A 46 -12.98 -5.51 8.39
C VAL A 46 -12.19 -6.69 7.85
N LEU A 47 -12.25 -6.92 6.54
CA LEU A 47 -11.32 -7.79 5.85
C LEU A 47 -9.96 -7.06 5.76
N PRO A 48 -8.88 -7.58 6.36
CA PRO A 48 -7.58 -6.92 6.26
C PRO A 48 -7.11 -6.83 4.80
N THR A 49 -6.59 -5.67 4.40
CA THR A 49 -6.12 -5.43 3.03
C THR A 49 -5.00 -6.38 2.61
N SER A 50 -4.15 -6.85 3.54
CA SER A 50 -3.13 -7.87 3.26
C SER A 50 -3.70 -9.19 2.74
N ILE A 51 -4.98 -9.50 3.04
CA ILE A 51 -5.68 -10.66 2.52
C ILE A 51 -6.15 -10.43 1.08
N ILE A 52 -6.61 -9.21 0.77
CA ILE A 52 -6.94 -8.80 -0.60
C ILE A 52 -5.68 -8.81 -1.45
N TYR A 53 -4.56 -8.29 -0.93
CA TYR A 53 -3.26 -8.26 -1.59
C TYR A 53 -2.45 -9.57 -1.40
N GLY A 54 -3.12 -10.72 -1.28
CA GLY A 54 -2.45 -12.02 -1.50
C GLY A 54 -2.00 -12.16 -2.96
N ASP A 55 -1.23 -13.21 -3.29
CA ASP A 55 -0.61 -13.39 -4.61
C ASP A 55 -1.56 -13.13 -5.80
N LYS A 56 -2.74 -13.77 -5.80
CA LYS A 56 -3.75 -13.59 -6.87
C LYS A 56 -4.33 -12.17 -6.91
N GLY A 57 -4.53 -11.56 -5.75
CA GLY A 57 -5.05 -10.21 -5.67
C GLY A 57 -4.03 -9.17 -6.15
N LEU A 58 -2.74 -9.39 -5.89
CA LEU A 58 -1.67 -8.57 -6.45
C LEU A 58 -1.51 -8.75 -7.97
N GLU A 59 -1.77 -9.95 -8.51
CA GLU A 59 -1.84 -10.17 -9.95
C GLU A 59 -3.00 -9.37 -10.60
N LEU A 60 -4.17 -9.35 -9.96
CA LEU A 60 -5.31 -8.52 -10.39
C LEU A 60 -5.00 -7.03 -10.23
N TRP A 61 -4.40 -6.62 -9.12
CA TRP A 61 -3.96 -5.24 -8.88
C TRP A 61 -3.01 -4.76 -9.97
N ALA A 62 -2.03 -5.58 -10.36
CA ALA A 62 -1.13 -5.24 -11.45
C ALA A 62 -1.87 -5.00 -12.77
N SER A 63 -2.98 -5.70 -13.03
CA SER A 63 -3.82 -5.44 -14.20
C SER A 63 -4.63 -4.15 -14.04
N ILE A 64 -5.22 -3.94 -12.86
CA ILE A 64 -5.98 -2.75 -12.51
C ILE A 64 -5.16 -1.47 -12.70
N THR A 65 -3.89 -1.46 -12.28
CA THR A 65 -3.04 -0.27 -12.38
C THR A 65 -2.76 0.16 -13.83
N HIS A 66 -3.02 -0.71 -14.81
CA HIS A 66 -2.87 -0.44 -16.24
C HIS A 66 -4.18 -0.02 -16.91
N LEU A 67 -5.33 -0.09 -16.22
CA LEU A 67 -6.61 0.24 -16.81
C LEU A 67 -6.69 1.73 -17.18
N PRO A 68 -7.27 2.08 -18.35
CA PRO A 68 -7.52 3.48 -18.71
C PRO A 68 -8.43 4.21 -17.70
N SER A 69 -9.37 3.51 -17.07
CA SER A 69 -10.23 4.05 -16.02
C SER A 69 -9.48 4.37 -14.72
N TYR A 70 -8.39 3.66 -14.43
CA TYR A 70 -7.62 3.83 -13.21
C TYR A 70 -6.55 4.92 -13.35
N TYR A 71 -6.96 6.18 -13.13
CA TYR A 71 -6.12 7.34 -13.37
C TYR A 71 -4.93 7.50 -12.41
N GLN A 72 -5.04 6.97 -11.18
CA GLN A 72 -4.07 7.22 -10.09
C GLN A 72 -2.65 6.84 -10.50
N THR A 73 -2.45 5.63 -11.03
CA THR A 73 -1.13 5.16 -11.47
C THR A 73 -0.53 6.06 -12.54
N ARG A 74 -1.33 6.52 -13.51
CA ARG A 74 -0.85 7.37 -14.61
C ARG A 74 -0.51 8.77 -14.15
N GLY A 75 -1.36 9.36 -13.32
CA GLY A 75 -1.15 10.69 -12.76
C GLY A 75 0.08 10.74 -11.85
N GLU A 76 0.23 9.72 -11.00
CA GLU A 76 1.42 9.53 -10.18
C GLU A 76 2.69 9.34 -11.01
N ALA A 77 2.66 8.47 -12.03
CA ALA A 77 3.81 8.26 -12.90
C ALA A 77 4.22 9.55 -13.65
N ALA A 78 3.25 10.30 -14.18
CA ALA A 78 3.50 11.59 -14.82
C ALA A 78 4.15 12.59 -13.85
N LEU A 79 3.62 12.68 -12.63
CA LEU A 79 4.18 13.51 -11.56
C LEU A 79 5.65 13.14 -11.30
N LEU A 80 5.96 11.86 -11.09
CA LEU A 80 7.32 11.40 -10.79
C LEU A 80 8.27 11.61 -11.97
N VAL A 81 7.81 11.47 -13.21
CA VAL A 81 8.59 11.82 -14.42
C VAL A 81 8.93 13.31 -14.41
N GLU A 82 7.93 14.17 -14.30
CA GLU A 82 8.07 15.64 -14.37
C GLU A 82 9.03 16.17 -13.28
N ASN A 83 9.00 15.58 -12.08
CA ASN A 83 9.72 16.08 -10.91
C ASN A 83 10.98 15.27 -10.57
N SER A 84 11.29 14.21 -11.33
CA SER A 84 12.43 13.30 -11.09
C SER A 84 13.76 14.03 -10.84
N ARG A 85 14.08 15.03 -11.66
CA ARG A 85 15.31 15.86 -11.53
C ARG A 85 15.40 16.56 -10.19
N GLU A 86 14.33 17.21 -9.77
CA GLU A 86 14.30 17.93 -8.50
C GLU A 86 14.30 16.94 -7.33
N LEU A 87 13.48 15.89 -7.39
CA LEU A 87 13.42 14.82 -6.38
C LEU A 87 14.80 14.19 -6.15
N ALA A 88 15.55 13.93 -7.22
CA ALA A 88 16.90 13.40 -7.11
C ALA A 88 17.86 14.33 -6.36
N THR A 89 17.63 15.65 -6.34
CA THR A 89 18.47 16.59 -5.56
C THR A 89 18.34 16.38 -4.05
N TRP A 90 17.16 15.97 -3.59
CA TRP A 90 16.86 15.69 -2.18
C TRP A 90 17.45 14.36 -1.69
N ILE A 91 17.73 13.43 -2.61
CA ILE A 91 18.32 12.14 -2.28
C ILE A 91 19.85 12.28 -2.24
N ARG A 92 20.41 11.97 -1.06
CA ARG A 92 21.85 11.98 -0.82
C ARG A 92 22.51 10.76 -1.48
N LYS A 93 23.79 10.90 -1.82
CA LYS A 93 24.62 9.75 -2.20
C LYS A 93 24.61 8.69 -1.09
N ASP A 94 24.63 7.42 -1.49
CA ASP A 94 24.63 6.24 -0.61
C ASP A 94 23.34 6.06 0.21
N SER A 95 22.25 6.74 -0.16
CA SER A 95 20.93 6.54 0.45
C SER A 95 20.40 5.14 0.17
N VAL A 96 19.62 4.62 1.11
CA VAL A 96 18.84 3.39 0.96
C VAL A 96 17.40 3.77 0.66
N LEU A 97 16.89 3.39 -0.50
CA LEU A 97 15.50 3.59 -0.89
C LEU A 97 14.72 2.33 -0.56
N ILE A 98 13.84 2.39 0.44
CA ILE A 98 12.98 1.26 0.85
C ILE A 98 11.59 1.49 0.25
N ASP A 99 11.22 0.72 -0.76
CA ASP A 99 9.95 0.87 -1.46
C ASP A 99 8.89 -0.02 -0.87
N LEU A 100 8.06 0.57 -0.01
CA LEU A 100 7.05 -0.10 0.79
C LEU A 100 5.90 -0.55 -0.10
N GLY A 101 5.95 -1.76 -0.65
CA GLY A 101 4.95 -2.24 -1.62
C GLY A 101 5.35 -1.85 -3.03
N CYS A 102 6.46 -2.44 -3.51
CA CYS A 102 7.13 -2.00 -4.74
C CYS A 102 6.27 -2.11 -6.02
N GLY A 103 5.19 -2.90 -5.97
CA GLY A 103 4.08 -2.86 -6.93
C GLY A 103 4.49 -2.60 -8.38
N ASP A 104 4.18 -1.39 -8.87
CA ASP A 104 4.49 -0.95 -10.23
C ASP A 104 5.75 -0.08 -10.28
N ILE A 105 6.88 -0.72 -10.58
CA ILE A 105 8.20 -0.05 -10.63
C ILE A 105 8.27 1.07 -11.66
N ARG A 106 7.41 1.08 -12.70
CA ARG A 106 7.44 2.11 -13.75
C ARG A 106 7.26 3.53 -13.20
N LYS A 107 6.61 3.64 -12.04
CA LYS A 107 6.41 4.90 -11.32
C LYS A 107 7.74 5.43 -10.77
N LEU A 108 8.60 4.54 -10.28
CA LEU A 108 9.86 4.87 -9.64
C LEU A 108 11.04 4.91 -10.62
N THR A 109 10.96 4.20 -11.75
CA THR A 109 12.00 4.14 -12.78
C THR A 109 12.57 5.52 -13.17
N PRO A 110 11.76 6.57 -13.42
CA PRO A 110 12.30 7.89 -13.79
C PRO A 110 13.22 8.50 -12.72
N LEU A 111 12.91 8.28 -11.45
CA LEU A 111 13.76 8.74 -10.34
C LEU A 111 15.05 7.92 -10.26
N LEU A 112 15.01 6.61 -10.46
CA LEU A 112 16.20 5.76 -10.49
C LEU A 112 17.14 6.11 -11.66
N GLU A 113 16.58 6.34 -12.84
CA GLU A 113 17.31 6.80 -14.03
C GLU A 113 17.99 8.15 -13.78
N GLU A 114 17.30 9.06 -13.11
CA GLU A 114 17.82 10.38 -12.80
C GLU A 114 18.95 10.34 -11.74
N LEU A 115 18.82 9.47 -10.72
CA LEU A 115 19.88 9.23 -9.74
C LEU A 115 21.13 8.64 -10.41
N ASP A 116 20.94 7.70 -11.33
CA ASP A 116 22.02 7.11 -12.11
C ASP A 116 22.71 8.13 -13.04
N ARG A 117 21.92 8.91 -13.79
CA ARG A 117 22.40 9.99 -14.65
C ARG A 117 23.19 11.04 -13.86
N SER A 118 22.79 11.29 -12.62
CA SER A 118 23.47 12.20 -11.68
C SER A 118 24.66 11.57 -10.96
N GLN A 119 25.03 10.33 -11.29
CA GLN A 119 26.14 9.57 -10.69
C GLN A 119 26.02 9.46 -9.15
N LYS A 120 24.79 9.32 -8.65
CA LYS A 120 24.49 9.15 -7.22
C LYS A 120 24.22 7.67 -6.94
N PRO A 121 25.21 6.90 -6.42
CA PRO A 121 24.95 5.53 -6.03
C PRO A 121 23.89 5.47 -4.92
N VAL A 122 22.91 4.60 -5.10
CA VAL A 122 21.86 4.33 -4.12
C VAL A 122 21.54 2.83 -4.04
N LEU A 123 21.04 2.43 -2.87
CA LEU A 123 20.61 1.06 -2.59
C LEU A 123 19.09 0.99 -2.67
N TYR A 124 18.55 0.50 -3.80
CA TYR A 124 17.12 0.29 -3.97
C TYR A 124 16.67 -1.05 -3.36
N ARG A 125 15.66 -1.02 -2.51
CA ARG A 125 15.14 -2.16 -1.75
C ARG A 125 13.64 -2.30 -2.01
N PRO A 126 13.23 -2.95 -3.11
CA PRO A 126 11.83 -3.28 -3.33
C PRO A 126 11.35 -4.23 -2.24
N LEU A 127 10.31 -3.81 -1.50
CA LEU A 127 9.67 -4.58 -0.43
C LEU A 127 8.24 -4.93 -0.83
N ASP A 128 7.83 -6.18 -0.67
CA ASP A 128 6.45 -6.59 -0.92
C ASP A 128 6.10 -7.87 -0.14
N LEU A 129 4.79 -8.11 0.07
CA LEU A 129 4.27 -9.37 0.60
C LEU A 129 4.36 -10.50 -0.45
N SER A 130 4.35 -10.15 -1.73
CA SER A 130 4.49 -11.10 -2.83
C SER A 130 5.91 -11.15 -3.37
N ARG A 131 6.52 -12.33 -3.22
CA ARG A 131 7.81 -12.62 -3.84
C ARG A 131 7.79 -12.39 -5.36
N LYS A 132 6.70 -12.77 -6.04
CA LYS A 132 6.55 -12.57 -7.49
C LYS A 132 6.52 -11.09 -7.88
N SER A 133 5.90 -10.23 -7.06
CA SER A 133 5.92 -8.78 -7.29
C SER A 133 7.34 -8.23 -7.22
N ILE A 134 8.14 -8.68 -6.26
CA ILE A 134 9.55 -8.30 -6.11
C ILE A 134 10.38 -8.79 -7.30
N GLU A 135 10.22 -10.05 -7.72
CA GLU A 135 10.90 -10.62 -8.89
C GLU A 135 10.64 -9.79 -10.15
N ARG A 136 9.36 -9.44 -10.38
CA ARG A 136 8.93 -8.59 -11.48
C ARG A 136 9.54 -7.19 -11.40
N ALA A 137 9.53 -6.56 -10.22
CA ALA A 137 10.11 -5.25 -10.02
C ALA A 137 11.62 -5.23 -10.31
N ILE A 138 12.35 -6.24 -9.83
CA ILE A 138 13.80 -6.41 -10.09
C ILE A 138 14.06 -6.56 -11.60
N GLU A 139 13.30 -7.43 -12.28
CA GLU A 139 13.44 -7.65 -13.72
C GLU A 139 13.17 -6.36 -14.52
N GLN A 140 12.07 -5.68 -14.19
CA GLN A 140 11.65 -4.45 -14.87
C GLN A 140 12.53 -3.23 -14.58
N THR A 141 13.27 -3.22 -13.45
CA THR A 141 14.23 -2.16 -13.14
C THR A 141 15.38 -2.10 -14.15
N LYS A 142 15.69 -3.21 -14.85
CA LYS A 142 16.78 -3.30 -15.84
C LYS A 142 18.12 -2.78 -15.29
N ILE A 143 18.51 -3.26 -14.10
CA ILE A 143 19.71 -2.82 -13.36
C ILE A 143 21.03 -2.84 -14.15
N SER A 144 21.10 -3.62 -15.24
CA SER A 144 22.24 -3.59 -16.17
C SER A 144 22.45 -2.22 -16.81
N LEU A 145 21.37 -1.43 -16.94
CA LEU A 145 21.36 -0.09 -17.53
C LEU A 145 21.56 1.02 -16.48
N LEU A 146 21.58 0.69 -15.19
CA LEU A 146 21.64 1.64 -14.08
C LEU A 146 22.84 1.32 -13.15
N PRO A 147 24.09 1.60 -13.56
CA PRO A 147 25.30 1.24 -12.81
C PRO A 147 25.39 1.79 -11.38
N CYS A 148 24.74 2.91 -11.07
CA CYS A 148 24.69 3.51 -9.74
C CYS A 148 23.63 2.87 -8.83
N ILE A 149 22.73 2.07 -9.38
CA ILE A 149 21.60 1.52 -8.63
C ILE A 149 21.90 0.06 -8.26
N SER A 150 21.93 -0.23 -6.96
CA SER A 150 22.05 -1.60 -6.44
C SER A 150 20.70 -2.06 -5.91
N VAL A 151 20.20 -3.20 -6.40
CA VAL A 151 18.89 -3.72 -6.03
C VAL A 151 19.02 -4.97 -5.16
N THR A 152 18.23 -5.05 -4.10
CA THR A 152 18.06 -6.27 -3.30
C THR A 152 16.63 -6.32 -2.83
N GLY A 153 15.90 -7.36 -3.21
CA GLY A 153 14.50 -7.54 -2.83
C GLY A 153 14.34 -7.93 -1.38
N LEU A 154 13.28 -7.43 -0.75
CA LEU A 154 12.91 -7.71 0.63
C LEU A 154 11.51 -8.32 0.63
N TRP A 155 11.38 -9.57 1.07
CA TRP A 155 10.10 -10.28 1.14
C TRP A 155 9.63 -10.36 2.60
N GLY A 156 8.55 -9.64 2.92
CA GLY A 156 8.04 -9.49 4.28
C GLY A 156 7.04 -8.34 4.39
N THR A 157 6.61 -8.02 5.62
CA THR A 157 5.72 -6.89 5.87
C THR A 157 6.47 -5.55 5.84
N PHE A 158 5.73 -4.43 5.93
CA PHE A 158 6.34 -3.11 6.07
C PHE A 158 7.13 -2.98 7.37
N GLU A 159 6.64 -3.58 8.45
CA GLU A 159 7.32 -3.68 9.74
C GLU A 159 8.65 -4.43 9.63
N ASP A 160 8.64 -5.59 8.97
CA ASP A 160 9.87 -6.35 8.72
C ASP A 160 10.87 -5.50 7.94
N GLY A 161 10.41 -4.75 6.93
CA GLY A 161 11.24 -3.86 6.12
C GLY A 161 11.90 -2.74 6.92
N VAL A 162 11.14 -2.10 7.83
CA VAL A 162 11.67 -1.07 8.74
C VAL A 162 12.69 -1.69 9.71
N ASP A 163 12.39 -2.85 10.29
CA ASP A 163 13.29 -3.54 11.22
C ASP A 163 14.56 -4.06 10.54
N TRP A 164 14.44 -4.53 9.30
CA TRP A 164 15.57 -4.89 8.46
C TRP A 164 16.44 -3.66 8.18
N ALA A 165 15.85 -2.53 7.79
CA ALA A 165 16.60 -1.31 7.48
C ALA A 165 17.36 -0.79 8.71
N ASN A 166 16.71 -0.81 9.88
CA ASN A 166 17.32 -0.42 11.15
C ASN A 166 18.54 -1.27 11.53
N ARG A 167 18.53 -2.57 11.20
CA ARG A 167 19.62 -3.50 11.53
C ARG A 167 20.74 -3.49 10.50
N ASN A 168 20.44 -3.20 9.23
CA ASN A 168 21.36 -3.47 8.12
C ASN A 168 21.88 -2.23 7.38
N CYS A 169 21.24 -1.06 7.54
CA CYS A 169 21.63 0.14 6.78
C CYS A 169 22.72 0.97 7.47
N GLY A 170 22.93 0.79 8.77
CA GLY A 170 23.84 1.63 9.58
C GLY A 170 23.40 3.10 9.56
N ASP A 171 24.37 4.00 9.43
CA ASP A 171 24.12 5.46 9.41
C ASP A 171 23.71 6.00 8.04
N ARG A 172 23.53 5.14 7.02
CA ARG A 172 23.09 5.58 5.69
C ARG A 172 21.71 6.25 5.78
N PRO A 173 21.49 7.37 5.07
CA PRO A 173 20.16 7.98 4.96
C PRO A 173 19.16 6.97 4.39
N LYS A 174 18.01 6.82 5.05
CA LYS A 174 16.91 5.96 4.58
C LYS A 174 15.81 6.83 4.01
N ILE A 175 15.40 6.52 2.79
CA ILE A 175 14.24 7.14 2.15
C ILE A 175 13.19 6.05 2.01
N PHE A 176 12.13 6.13 2.81
CA PHE A 176 10.98 5.24 2.66
C PHE A 176 10.10 5.77 1.54
N LEU A 177 9.81 4.94 0.54
CA LEU A 177 8.90 5.30 -0.54
C LEU A 177 7.56 4.64 -0.24
N SER A 178 6.50 5.44 -0.16
CA SER A 178 5.13 4.93 -0.12
C SER A 178 4.38 5.55 -1.29
N LEU A 179 4.39 4.80 -2.39
CA LEU A 179 3.90 5.22 -3.70
C LEU A 179 2.54 4.58 -4.02
N GLY A 180 1.61 5.32 -4.61
CA GLY A 180 0.30 4.81 -5.01
C GLY A 180 -0.77 5.05 -3.96
N SER A 181 -0.65 6.16 -3.21
CA SER A 181 -1.67 6.55 -2.24
C SER A 181 -1.86 5.51 -1.12
N MET A 182 -0.78 4.82 -0.74
CA MET A 182 -0.82 3.75 0.27
C MET A 182 -0.84 4.31 1.68
N LEU A 183 0.20 5.03 2.13
CA LEU A 183 0.21 5.70 3.43
C LEU A 183 -0.44 7.09 3.31
N GLY A 184 -1.39 7.38 4.18
CA GLY A 184 -2.03 8.70 4.29
C GLY A 184 -3.47 8.79 3.75
N ASN A 185 -3.92 7.79 2.99
CA ASN A 185 -5.26 7.77 2.37
C ASN A 185 -6.20 6.70 2.96
N ASP A 186 -6.02 6.34 4.23
CA ASP A 186 -7.01 5.59 5.04
C ASP A 186 -7.90 6.55 5.83
N HIS A 187 -8.72 6.01 6.75
CA HIS A 187 -9.36 6.84 7.76
C HIS A 187 -8.32 7.73 8.47
N PHE A 188 -8.68 8.99 8.74
CA PHE A 188 -7.71 10.02 9.12
C PHE A 188 -6.82 9.62 10.31
N GLU A 189 -7.41 9.05 11.35
CA GLU A 189 -6.74 8.56 12.55
C GLU A 189 -5.80 7.40 12.26
N ASP A 190 -6.19 6.48 11.37
CA ASP A 190 -5.36 5.35 10.94
C ASP A 190 -4.17 5.84 10.10
N ALA A 191 -4.40 6.76 9.17
CA ALA A 191 -3.36 7.42 8.39
C ALA A 191 -2.33 8.10 9.32
N VAL A 192 -2.79 8.86 10.32
CA VAL A 192 -1.93 9.48 11.34
C VAL A 192 -1.19 8.43 12.16
N ALA A 193 -1.85 7.35 12.58
CA ALA A 193 -1.22 6.29 13.37
C ALA A 193 -0.09 5.59 12.59
N ARG A 194 -0.29 5.28 11.30
CA ARG A 194 0.74 4.68 10.44
C ARG A 194 1.92 5.63 10.21
N LEU A 195 1.66 6.91 9.98
CA LEU A 195 2.71 7.92 9.86
C LEU A 195 3.49 8.10 11.17
N LYS A 196 2.82 8.09 12.33
CA LYS A 196 3.48 8.12 13.66
C LYS A 196 4.37 6.92 13.87
N TRP A 197 3.87 5.73 13.52
CA TRP A 197 4.63 4.50 13.60
C TRP A 197 5.93 4.63 12.81
N LEU A 198 5.84 4.94 11.50
CA LEU A 198 7.02 5.07 10.64
C LEU A 198 7.98 6.18 11.11
N ARG A 199 7.45 7.31 11.59
CA ARG A 199 8.25 8.38 12.20
C ARG A 199 9.02 7.89 13.44
N SER A 200 8.41 7.06 14.28
CA SER A 200 9.02 6.59 15.52
C SER A 200 9.98 5.41 15.33
N THR A 201 9.74 4.56 14.33
CA THR A 201 10.48 3.31 14.13
C THR A 201 11.46 3.37 12.96
N GLY A 202 11.13 4.08 11.88
CA GLY A 202 11.92 4.12 10.65
C GLY A 202 12.74 5.41 10.46
N LEU A 203 12.18 6.57 10.78
CA LEU A 203 12.83 7.88 10.57
C LEU A 203 13.70 8.29 11.77
N ARG A 204 14.77 7.52 12.01
CA ARG A 204 15.59 7.62 13.23
C ARG A 204 16.74 8.63 13.13
N ASN A 205 17.20 8.93 11.91
CA ASN A 205 18.31 9.83 11.64
C ASN A 205 17.81 11.14 11.04
N GLN A 206 18.58 12.22 11.20
CA GLN A 206 18.24 13.56 10.70
C GLN A 206 18.05 13.61 9.17
N ASP A 207 18.70 12.71 8.42
CA ASP A 207 18.63 12.62 6.97
C ASP A 207 17.62 11.57 6.47
N ASP A 208 16.96 10.84 7.38
CA ASP A 208 15.90 9.90 6.98
C ASP A 208 14.67 10.66 6.50
N ARG A 209 14.05 10.21 5.41
CA ARG A 209 12.87 10.83 4.83
C ARG A 209 11.83 9.78 4.44
N ILE A 210 10.64 10.28 4.16
CA ILE A 210 9.58 9.52 3.49
C ILE A 210 9.17 10.29 2.24
N LEU A 211 9.12 9.62 1.10
CA LEU A 211 8.50 10.15 -0.11
C LEU A 211 7.10 9.54 -0.23
N LEU A 212 6.09 10.38 -0.12
CA LEU A 212 4.68 10.00 -0.18
C LEU A 212 4.09 10.49 -1.49
N THR A 213 3.37 9.62 -2.18
CA THR A 213 2.39 10.05 -3.19
C THR A 213 0.99 9.74 -2.69
N MET A 214 0.10 10.71 -2.85
CA MET A 214 -1.24 10.68 -2.30
C MET A 214 -2.22 11.25 -3.31
N ASP A 215 -3.35 10.59 -3.48
CA ASP A 215 -4.41 11.06 -4.36
C ASP A 215 -5.31 12.06 -3.62
N GLY A 216 -5.29 13.32 -4.08
CA GLY A 216 -6.07 14.41 -3.51
C GLY A 216 -7.30 14.80 -4.30
N THR A 217 -7.67 14.05 -5.35
CA THR A 217 -8.75 14.46 -6.23
C THR A 217 -10.10 14.54 -5.51
N LYS A 218 -10.91 15.52 -5.92
CA LYS A 218 -12.29 15.72 -5.44
C LYS A 218 -13.34 15.36 -6.49
N ASP A 219 -12.89 14.90 -7.67
CA ASP A 219 -13.76 14.44 -8.74
C ASP A 219 -14.32 13.05 -8.41
N LEU A 220 -15.51 13.03 -7.82
CA LEU A 220 -16.17 11.80 -7.42
C LEU A 220 -16.51 10.90 -8.62
N GLU A 221 -16.82 11.46 -9.78
CA GLU A 221 -17.16 10.66 -10.96
C GLU A 221 -15.93 9.90 -11.46
N LYS A 222 -14.79 10.59 -11.52
CA LYS A 222 -13.50 9.99 -11.86
C LYS A 222 -13.09 8.91 -10.87
N ILE A 223 -13.29 9.17 -9.57
CA ILE A 223 -13.08 8.19 -8.51
C ILE A 223 -13.96 6.96 -8.72
N CYS A 224 -15.28 7.14 -8.88
CA CYS A 224 -16.20 6.01 -9.08
C CYS A 224 -15.81 5.16 -10.28
N LYS A 225 -15.52 5.79 -11.43
CA LYS A 225 -15.06 5.10 -12.65
C LYS A 225 -13.77 4.32 -12.44
N SER A 226 -12.86 4.81 -11.60
CA SER A 226 -11.59 4.12 -11.33
C SER A 226 -11.77 2.82 -10.54
N TYR A 227 -12.83 2.71 -9.72
CA TYR A 227 -13.12 1.51 -8.91
C TYR A 227 -14.27 0.66 -9.46
N ASP A 228 -14.99 1.16 -10.47
CA ASP A 228 -16.06 0.45 -11.20
C ASP A 228 -15.63 0.29 -12.65
N ASP A 229 -14.54 -0.44 -12.85
CA ASP A 229 -13.97 -0.69 -14.17
C ASP A 229 -14.87 -1.61 -15.01
N ALA A 230 -14.85 -1.42 -16.33
CA ALA A 230 -15.74 -2.12 -17.26
C ALA A 230 -15.44 -3.64 -17.32
N GLU A 231 -14.20 -4.00 -17.05
CA GLU A 231 -13.68 -5.37 -17.00
C GLU A 231 -14.04 -6.08 -15.68
N GLY A 232 -14.52 -5.33 -14.67
CA GLY A 232 -14.89 -5.82 -13.35
C GLY A 232 -13.71 -6.33 -12.52
N LEU A 233 -12.47 -5.97 -12.86
CA LEU A 233 -11.25 -6.42 -12.20
C LEU A 233 -11.19 -5.99 -10.72
N PHE A 234 -11.63 -4.78 -10.37
CA PHE A 234 -11.70 -4.38 -8.95
C PHE A 234 -12.66 -5.27 -8.18
N THR A 235 -13.85 -5.53 -8.74
CA THR A 235 -14.83 -6.41 -8.11
C THR A 235 -14.27 -7.83 -7.95
N GLN A 236 -13.57 -8.34 -8.96
CA GLN A 236 -12.89 -9.63 -8.90
C GLN A 236 -11.80 -9.64 -7.81
N MET A 237 -11.01 -8.58 -7.69
CA MET A 237 -9.96 -8.45 -6.67
C MET A 237 -10.55 -8.49 -5.25
N ILE A 238 -11.63 -7.75 -4.99
CA ILE A 238 -12.28 -7.78 -3.68
C ILE A 238 -12.80 -9.19 -3.35
N ARG A 239 -13.48 -9.85 -4.30
CA ARG A 239 -13.99 -11.21 -4.10
C ARG A 239 -12.86 -12.23 -3.91
N GLN A 240 -11.78 -12.10 -4.67
CA GLN A 240 -10.59 -12.93 -4.52
C GLN A 240 -9.94 -12.76 -3.14
N GLY A 241 -10.02 -11.59 -2.52
CA GLY A 241 -9.61 -11.40 -1.13
C GLY A 241 -10.42 -12.26 -0.15
N PHE A 242 -11.74 -12.32 -0.31
CA PHE A 242 -12.58 -13.19 0.51
C PHE A 242 -12.32 -14.68 0.25
N GLU A 243 -12.12 -15.08 -1.02
CA GLU A 243 -11.69 -16.45 -1.34
C GLU A 243 -10.32 -16.78 -0.72
N ASN A 244 -9.41 -15.83 -0.69
CA ASN A 244 -8.12 -16.01 -0.02
C ASN A 244 -8.30 -16.18 1.50
N SER A 245 -9.28 -15.50 2.11
CA SER A 245 -9.57 -15.69 3.53
C SER A 245 -10.01 -17.11 3.86
N ASN A 246 -10.76 -17.79 2.97
CA ASN A 246 -11.10 -19.21 3.12
C ASN A 246 -9.83 -20.06 3.21
N HIS A 247 -8.89 -19.84 2.29
CA HIS A 247 -7.62 -20.56 2.26
C HIS A 247 -6.78 -20.33 3.53
N VAL A 248 -6.61 -19.07 3.96
CA VAL A 248 -5.83 -18.70 5.15
C VAL A 248 -6.42 -19.30 6.43
N LEU A 249 -7.75 -19.38 6.52
CA LEU A 249 -8.43 -19.93 7.69
C LEU A 249 -8.54 -21.46 7.65
N GLY A 250 -8.47 -22.06 6.46
CA GLY A 250 -8.75 -23.47 6.25
C GLY A 250 -10.25 -23.80 6.39
N ASP A 251 -11.11 -22.85 6.07
CA ASP A 251 -12.57 -22.92 6.22
C ASP A 251 -13.25 -22.35 4.97
N ASN A 252 -14.43 -22.86 4.59
CA ASN A 252 -15.19 -22.38 3.44
C ASN A 252 -16.37 -21.50 3.86
N TRP A 253 -16.07 -20.47 4.67
CA TRP A 253 -17.08 -19.59 5.27
C TRP A 253 -17.63 -18.56 4.27
N TYR A 254 -16.81 -18.09 3.33
CA TYR A 254 -17.24 -17.20 2.26
C TYR A 254 -17.65 -18.02 1.03
N ARG A 255 -18.90 -17.84 0.59
CA ARG A 255 -19.39 -18.31 -0.71
C ARG A 255 -20.07 -17.15 -1.41
N GLN A 256 -19.63 -16.81 -2.62
CA GLN A 256 -20.03 -15.60 -3.32
C GLN A 256 -21.56 -15.39 -3.39
N GLU A 257 -22.34 -16.45 -3.52
CA GLU A 257 -23.80 -16.44 -3.58
C GLU A 257 -24.47 -15.91 -2.31
N ASP A 258 -23.82 -16.03 -1.16
CA ASP A 258 -24.34 -15.63 0.15
C ASP A 258 -24.21 -14.12 0.40
N TRP A 259 -23.51 -13.41 -0.49
CA TRP A 259 -23.08 -12.02 -0.27
C TRP A 259 -23.44 -11.07 -1.41
N ILE A 260 -23.72 -9.82 -1.04
CA ILE A 260 -23.84 -8.68 -1.95
C ILE A 260 -22.61 -7.80 -1.78
N LEU A 261 -21.91 -7.49 -2.87
CA LEU A 261 -20.85 -6.49 -2.85
C LEU A 261 -21.45 -5.11 -3.14
N VAL A 262 -21.37 -4.21 -2.16
CA VAL A 262 -21.91 -2.86 -2.20
C VAL A 262 -20.77 -1.86 -2.34
N ARG A 263 -20.92 -0.92 -3.26
CA ARG A 263 -20.04 0.24 -3.43
C ARG A 263 -20.66 1.46 -2.77
N ARG A 264 -19.87 2.21 -2.02
CA ARG A 264 -20.27 3.44 -1.33
C ARG A 264 -19.29 4.55 -1.61
N HIS A 265 -19.81 5.77 -1.59
CA HIS A 265 -18.98 6.96 -1.78
C HIS A 265 -19.45 8.10 -0.89
N THR A 266 -18.50 8.89 -0.43
CA THR A 266 -18.75 10.13 0.32
C THR A 266 -18.02 11.29 -0.34
N ARG A 267 -18.50 12.52 -0.12
CA ARG A 267 -17.83 13.75 -0.61
C ARG A 267 -17.02 14.45 0.46
N ASN A 268 -17.39 14.32 1.73
CA ASN A 268 -16.65 14.91 2.85
C ASN A 268 -16.54 13.91 4.03
N PRO A 269 -15.38 13.25 4.22
CA PRO A 269 -14.24 13.23 3.30
C PRO A 269 -14.60 12.58 1.96
N THR A 270 -13.87 12.92 0.90
CA THR A 270 -14.05 12.26 -0.40
C THR A 270 -13.46 10.86 -0.32
N MET A 271 -14.25 9.82 -0.62
CA MET A 271 -13.84 8.43 -0.45
C MET A 271 -14.69 7.47 -1.28
N HIS A 272 -14.06 6.38 -1.73
CA HIS A 272 -14.73 5.19 -2.25
C HIS A 272 -14.57 4.04 -1.24
N ARG A 273 -15.62 3.24 -1.02
CA ARG A 273 -15.59 2.08 -0.12
C ARG A 273 -16.34 0.89 -0.69
N PHE A 274 -15.78 -0.30 -0.50
CA PHE A 274 -16.42 -1.58 -0.75
C PHE A 274 -16.84 -2.22 0.56
N VAL A 275 -18.09 -2.69 0.59
CA VAL A 275 -18.70 -3.39 1.71
C VAL A 275 -19.31 -4.69 1.21
N LEU A 276 -19.09 -5.78 1.93
CA LEU A 276 -19.74 -7.05 1.68
C LEU A 276 -20.90 -7.22 2.67
N GLN A 277 -22.12 -7.37 2.16
CA GLN A 277 -23.34 -7.50 2.96
C GLN A 277 -23.92 -8.91 2.87
N ALA A 278 -24.23 -9.50 4.02
CA ALA A 278 -24.78 -10.86 4.11
C ALA A 278 -26.24 -10.90 3.62
N LYS A 279 -26.57 -11.82 2.70
CA LYS A 279 -27.95 -12.01 2.20
C LYS A 279 -28.84 -12.78 3.18
N HIS A 280 -28.23 -13.58 4.03
CA HIS A 280 -28.88 -14.39 5.06
C HIS A 280 -27.88 -14.61 6.21
N THR A 281 -28.30 -15.31 7.26
CA THR A 281 -27.42 -15.58 8.41
C THR A 281 -26.35 -16.60 8.05
N ILE A 282 -25.08 -16.26 8.27
CA ILE A 282 -23.90 -17.07 7.94
C ILE A 282 -23.16 -17.43 9.24
N GLN A 283 -22.79 -18.70 9.38
CA GLN A 283 -21.93 -19.15 10.47
C GLN A 283 -20.48 -18.81 10.13
N GLY A 284 -19.82 -18.06 11.02
CA GLY A 284 -18.42 -17.70 10.84
C GLY A 284 -17.49 -18.89 11.09
N PRO A 285 -16.23 -18.81 10.63
CA PRO A 285 -15.22 -19.85 10.81
C PRO A 285 -14.64 -19.87 12.24
N VAL A 286 -14.96 -18.87 13.06
CA VAL A 286 -14.58 -18.80 14.47
C VAL A 286 -15.80 -19.18 15.32
N LYS A 287 -15.57 -20.02 16.32
CA LYS A 287 -16.61 -20.47 17.25
C LYS A 287 -17.36 -19.28 17.84
N ASP A 288 -18.69 -19.39 17.88
CA ASP A 288 -19.61 -18.39 18.43
C ASP A 288 -19.67 -17.05 17.66
N VAL A 289 -19.14 -17.02 16.42
CA VAL A 289 -19.30 -15.87 15.52
C VAL A 289 -20.37 -16.18 14.49
N THR A 290 -21.49 -15.47 14.56
CA THR A 290 -22.55 -15.50 13.57
C THR A 290 -22.66 -14.13 12.91
N LEU A 291 -22.81 -14.11 11.58
CA LEU A 291 -23.06 -12.92 10.77
C LEU A 291 -24.54 -12.95 10.40
N CYS A 292 -25.32 -12.03 10.94
CA CYS A 292 -26.75 -11.95 10.68
C CYS A 292 -27.02 -11.45 9.26
N GLN A 293 -28.23 -11.70 8.76
CA GLN A 293 -28.68 -11.09 7.51
C GLN A 293 -28.55 -9.56 7.59
N GLY A 294 -27.95 -8.95 6.57
CA GLY A 294 -27.70 -7.52 6.52
C GLY A 294 -26.43 -7.07 7.23
N ASP A 295 -25.74 -7.95 7.97
CA ASP A 295 -24.43 -7.62 8.54
C ASP A 295 -23.43 -7.30 7.43
N GLU A 296 -22.55 -6.36 7.74
CA GLU A 296 -21.61 -5.78 6.79
C GLU A 296 -20.16 -6.03 7.21
N ILE A 297 -19.32 -6.29 6.21
CA ILE A 297 -17.87 -6.38 6.33
C ILE A 297 -17.27 -5.31 5.43
N ASP A 298 -16.41 -4.47 5.99
CA ASP A 298 -15.61 -3.52 5.23
C ASP A 298 -14.44 -4.22 4.57
N CYS A 299 -14.27 -3.99 3.27
CA CYS A 299 -13.28 -4.72 2.49
C CYS A 299 -12.15 -3.79 2.06
N TYR A 300 -12.51 -2.61 1.58
CA TYR A 300 -11.58 -1.70 0.96
C TYR A 300 -12.10 -0.27 1.04
N GLU A 301 -11.21 0.67 1.30
CA GLU A 301 -11.50 2.10 1.28
C GLU A 301 -10.36 2.86 0.62
N GLY A 302 -10.69 3.90 -0.14
CA GLY A 302 -9.74 4.81 -0.75
C GLY A 302 -10.16 6.23 -0.45
N PHE A 303 -9.65 6.81 0.64
CA PHE A 303 -9.87 8.22 0.93
C PHE A 303 -9.06 9.10 -0.01
N LYS A 304 -9.51 10.34 -0.16
CA LYS A 304 -8.90 11.35 -1.02
C LYS A 304 -8.73 12.62 -0.21
N TYR A 305 -7.52 12.84 0.29
CA TYR A 305 -7.20 14.01 1.09
C TYR A 305 -6.53 15.06 0.24
N GLY A 306 -6.99 16.30 0.34
CA GLY A 306 -6.29 17.42 -0.29
C GLY A 306 -5.08 17.84 0.56
N PRO A 307 -4.28 18.80 0.07
CA PRO A 307 -3.06 19.21 0.76
C PRO A 307 -3.28 19.75 2.18
N GLU A 308 -4.45 20.33 2.46
CA GLU A 308 -4.81 20.83 3.80
C GLU A 308 -4.99 19.70 4.81
N GLU A 309 -5.76 18.65 4.47
CA GLU A 309 -5.90 17.46 5.30
C GLU A 309 -4.58 16.72 5.47
N MET A 310 -3.77 16.60 4.42
CA MET A 310 -2.43 16.01 4.52
C MET A 310 -1.55 16.76 5.52
N ALA A 311 -1.54 18.10 5.48
CA ALA A 311 -0.78 18.91 6.43
C ALA A 311 -1.25 18.68 7.88
N LYS A 312 -2.56 18.48 8.11
CA LYS A 312 -3.09 18.10 9.42
C LYS A 312 -2.59 16.71 9.85
N GLN A 313 -2.57 15.74 8.94
CA GLN A 313 -2.03 14.40 9.22
C GLN A 313 -0.54 14.47 9.58
N PHE A 314 0.28 15.17 8.79
CA PHE A 314 1.72 15.31 9.03
C PHE A 314 2.01 15.99 10.36
N LYS A 315 1.30 17.09 10.66
CA LYS A 315 1.40 17.78 11.95
C LYS A 315 1.03 16.86 13.11
N ALA A 316 -0.07 16.12 12.99
CA ALA A 316 -0.49 15.18 14.03
C ALA A 316 0.51 14.03 14.21
N ALA A 317 1.18 13.60 13.14
CA ALA A 317 2.20 12.56 13.15
C ALA A 317 3.59 13.04 13.63
N GLY A 318 3.80 14.35 13.71
CA GLY A 318 5.12 14.93 13.97
C GLY A 318 6.09 14.77 12.79
N ILE A 319 5.55 14.72 11.57
CA ILE A 319 6.31 14.71 10.32
C ILE A 319 6.33 16.14 9.75
N ARG A 320 7.49 16.57 9.28
CA ARG A 320 7.69 17.86 8.62
C ARG A 320 7.76 17.65 7.12
N GLU A 321 6.92 18.36 6.38
CA GLU A 321 7.02 18.47 4.92
C GLU A 321 8.15 19.45 4.54
N TYR A 322 9.06 19.00 3.69
CA TYR A 322 10.17 19.77 3.13
C TYR A 322 9.86 20.30 1.74
N ALA A 323 9.14 19.52 0.95
CA ALA A 323 8.80 19.87 -0.42
C ALA A 323 7.51 19.18 -0.86
N ARG A 324 6.82 19.80 -1.82
CA ARG A 324 5.57 19.30 -2.38
C ARG A 324 5.53 19.55 -3.88
N TRP A 325 5.12 18.53 -4.61
CA TRP A 325 4.86 18.58 -6.04
C TRP A 325 3.40 18.22 -6.30
N LYS A 326 2.78 18.89 -7.26
CA LYS A 326 1.40 18.65 -7.66
C LYS A 326 1.37 18.14 -9.09
N GLY A 327 0.74 16.99 -9.29
CA GLY A 327 0.53 16.37 -10.59
C GLY A 327 -0.75 16.85 -11.29
N PRO A 328 -0.97 16.41 -12.54
CA PRO A 328 -2.05 16.86 -13.42
C PRO A 328 -3.46 16.43 -12.98
N HIS A 329 -3.58 15.56 -11.98
CA HIS A 329 -4.85 14.99 -11.53
C HIS A 329 -5.14 15.24 -10.04
N ASP A 330 -4.54 16.30 -9.48
CA ASP A 330 -4.50 16.57 -8.03
C ASP A 330 -3.77 15.49 -7.22
N ASP A 331 -3.01 14.62 -7.89
CA ASP A 331 -2.00 13.79 -7.24
C ASP A 331 -0.97 14.70 -6.60
N ILE A 332 -0.57 14.35 -5.38
CA ILE A 332 0.41 15.11 -4.61
C ILE A 332 1.56 14.16 -4.31
N CYS A 333 2.78 14.64 -4.55
CA CYS A 333 3.99 14.01 -4.04
C CYS A 333 4.60 14.94 -2.99
N THR A 334 5.08 14.38 -1.89
CA THR A 334 5.62 15.16 -0.78
C THR A 334 6.76 14.41 -0.10
N LEU A 335 7.74 15.17 0.38
CA LEU A 335 8.95 14.70 1.05
C LEU A 335 9.05 15.29 2.47
#